data_AF-A0A6J0DLB7-F1
#
_entry.id   AF-A0A6J0DLB7-F1
#
_cell.length_a   1.000
_cell.length_b   1.000
_cell.length_c   1.000
_cell.angle_alpha   90.00
_cell.angle_beta   90.00
_cell.angle_gamma   90.00
#
_symmetry.space_group_name_H-M   'P 1'
#
loop_
_entity.id
_entity.type
_entity.pdbx_description
1 polymer ?
#
loop_
_entity_poly.entity_id
_entity_poly.type
_entity_poly.pdbx_seq_one_letter_code
_entity_poly.pdbx_strand_id
1 'polypeptide(L)'
;MEEPDAARPPSRLVRLLSALFYGTCSFLIVLVNKALLTTYGFPSPIVLGIGQMATTIMILYVSKLNKIIHFPDFDKKIPGKLFPLPLLYVGNHISGLSSTSKLSLPMFTVLRKFTIPLTLLLEAIILGSDLAFNLEGYIFVFLNDIFTAANGVYTKQKMDPKELGKYGVLFYNACFMIIPTVIISVSTGDFQQATEFSHWKNVLFIIQFLLSCLLGFLLMYSTVLCSYYNSALTTAVVGAIKNVSVAYIGMLVGGDYIFSLLNFIGLNICMAGGLRYSFLTLNSQLKPKQPMDEESIPLDMKS
;
A
#
# COMPACT_ATOMS: atom_id res chain seq x y z
N MET A 1 3.98 41.45 10.08
CA MET A 1 3.27 40.18 9.82
C MET A 1 4.22 39.32 9.02
N GLU A 2 4.97 38.46 9.69
CA GLU A 2 5.86 37.49 9.04
C GLU A 2 4.98 36.39 8.42
N GLU A 3 5.14 36.17 7.12
CA GLU A 3 4.61 34.98 6.45
C GLU A 3 5.22 33.73 7.13
N PRO A 4 4.42 32.67 7.39
CA PRO A 4 4.97 31.45 7.96
C PRO A 4 5.91 30.81 6.92
N ASP A 5 7.17 30.63 7.32
CA ASP A 5 8.24 29.88 6.64
C ASP A 5 7.76 29.06 5.43
N ALA A 6 7.95 29.60 4.23
CA ALA A 6 7.95 28.81 3.01
C ALA A 6 9.14 27.83 3.09
N ALA A 7 8.89 26.67 3.70
CA ALA A 7 9.90 25.65 3.95
C ALA A 7 10.66 25.35 2.65
N ARG A 8 11.99 25.51 2.68
CA ARG A 8 12.87 25.22 1.54
C ARG A 8 12.51 23.84 0.96
N PRO A 9 12.46 23.69 -0.38
CA PRO A 9 12.16 22.40 -0.98
C PRO A 9 13.15 21.36 -0.44
N PRO A 10 12.67 20.16 -0.04
CA PRO A 10 13.51 19.15 0.58
C PRO A 10 14.67 18.78 -0.33
N SER A 11 15.86 18.63 0.26
CA SER A 11 17.06 18.30 -0.50
C SER A 11 16.88 17.00 -1.30
N ARG A 12 17.52 16.91 -2.46
CA ARG A 12 17.45 15.71 -3.33
C ARG A 12 17.81 14.43 -2.56
N LEU A 13 18.70 14.54 -1.58
CA LEU A 13 19.08 13.44 -0.70
C LEU A 13 17.91 12.96 0.19
N VAL A 14 17.18 13.87 0.84
CA VAL A 14 16.02 13.52 1.69
C VAL A 14 14.91 12.85 0.86
N ARG A 15 14.70 13.33 -0.36
CA ARG A 15 13.77 12.73 -1.33
C ARG A 15 14.17 11.31 -1.71
N LEU A 16 15.46 11.09 -2.01
CA LEU A 16 15.99 9.76 -2.34
C LEU A 16 15.92 8.81 -1.13
N LEU A 17 16.34 9.26 0.05
CA LEU A 17 16.36 8.42 1.26
C LEU A 17 14.95 8.02 1.69
N SER A 18 13.98 8.93 1.64
CA SER A 18 12.58 8.60 1.95
C SER A 18 11.97 7.61 0.95
N ALA A 19 12.33 7.73 -0.33
CA ALA A 19 11.93 6.81 -1.39
C ALA A 19 12.55 5.40 -1.19
N LEU A 20 13.86 5.33 -0.89
CA LEU A 20 14.56 4.07 -0.59
C LEU A 20 13.99 3.39 0.65
N PHE A 21 13.78 4.16 1.72
CA PHE A 21 13.21 3.65 2.97
C PHE A 21 11.83 3.03 2.76
N TYR A 22 10.95 3.71 2.01
CA TYR A 22 9.65 3.15 1.61
C TYR A 22 9.80 1.85 0.80
N GLY A 23 10.69 1.85 -0.20
CA GLY A 23 10.95 0.66 -1.02
C GLY A 23 11.38 -0.54 -0.19
N THR A 24 12.33 -0.35 0.73
CA THR A 24 12.83 -1.41 1.62
C THR A 24 11.76 -1.91 2.58
N CYS A 25 11.04 -1.03 3.28
CA CYS A 25 9.97 -1.44 4.20
C CYS A 25 8.85 -2.19 3.46
N SER A 26 8.44 -1.69 2.29
CA SER A 26 7.40 -2.31 1.46
C SER A 26 7.83 -3.64 0.88
N PHE A 27 9.11 -3.83 0.58
CA PHE A 27 9.65 -5.11 0.17
C PHE A 27 9.67 -6.13 1.32
N LEU A 28 10.24 -5.76 2.47
CA LEU A 28 10.41 -6.65 3.61
C LEU A 28 9.08 -7.14 4.18
N ILE A 29 8.09 -6.26 4.32
CA ILE A 29 6.79 -6.63 4.88
C ILE A 29 6.07 -7.68 4.02
N VAL A 30 6.23 -7.63 2.69
CA VAL A 30 5.62 -8.61 1.79
C VAL A 30 6.23 -10.00 2.03
N LEU A 31 7.55 -10.08 2.19
CA LEU A 31 8.22 -11.35 2.46
C LEU A 31 7.83 -11.92 3.83
N VAL A 32 7.85 -11.09 4.88
CA VAL A 32 7.51 -11.54 6.23
C VAL A 32 6.04 -11.95 6.33
N ASN A 33 5.12 -11.18 5.74
CA ASN A 33 3.70 -11.55 5.72
C ASN A 33 3.47 -12.84 4.94
N LYS A 34 4.17 -13.04 3.82
CA LYS A 34 4.08 -14.28 3.06
C LYS A 34 4.56 -15.49 3.87
N ALA A 35 5.67 -15.36 4.58
CA ALA A 35 6.16 -16.40 5.47
C ALA A 35 5.12 -16.76 6.55
N LEU A 36 4.49 -15.77 7.19
CA LEU A 36 3.47 -16.01 8.20
C LEU A 36 2.20 -16.66 7.64
N LEU A 37 1.67 -16.14 6.53
CA LEU A 37 0.37 -16.54 5.99
C LEU A 37 0.44 -17.83 5.17
N THR A 38 1.54 -18.08 4.47
CA THR A 38 1.68 -19.25 3.58
C THR A 38 2.62 -20.31 4.14
N THR A 39 3.78 -19.95 4.69
CA THR A 39 4.74 -20.95 5.19
C THR A 39 4.36 -21.49 6.57
N TYR A 40 4.02 -20.60 7.51
CA TYR A 40 3.49 -21.01 8.82
C TYR A 40 1.99 -21.36 8.76
N GLY A 41 1.28 -20.95 7.71
CA GLY A 41 -0.14 -21.22 7.55
C GLY A 41 -1.02 -20.50 8.58
N PHE A 42 -0.63 -19.29 9.01
CA PHE A 42 -1.45 -18.51 9.95
C PHE A 42 -2.83 -18.24 9.35
N PRO A 43 -3.93 -18.66 10.01
CA PRO A 43 -5.23 -18.79 9.36
C PRO A 43 -5.96 -17.46 9.13
N SER A 44 -5.60 -16.39 9.86
CA SER A 44 -6.30 -15.10 9.74
C SER A 44 -5.38 -13.94 9.34
N PRO A 45 -5.41 -13.53 8.06
CA PRO A 45 -4.79 -12.28 7.61
C PRO A 45 -5.35 -11.04 8.33
N ILE A 46 -6.62 -11.07 8.74
CA ILE A 46 -7.29 -9.95 9.41
C ILE A 46 -6.70 -9.73 10.81
N VAL A 47 -6.48 -10.78 11.59
CA VAL A 47 -5.87 -10.70 12.92
C VAL A 47 -4.43 -10.20 12.84
N LEU A 48 -3.67 -10.59 11.81
CA LEU A 48 -2.34 -10.04 11.55
C LEU A 48 -2.40 -8.51 11.32
N GLY A 49 -3.37 -8.05 10.53
CA GLY A 49 -3.62 -6.63 10.31
C GLY A 49 -3.99 -5.88 11.59
N ILE A 50 -4.82 -6.47 12.44
CA ILE A 50 -5.16 -5.91 13.77
C ILE A 50 -3.89 -5.71 14.61
N GLY A 51 -2.98 -6.69 14.63
CA GLY A 51 -1.69 -6.58 15.32
C GLY A 51 -0.82 -5.43 14.79
N GLN A 52 -0.76 -5.25 13.46
CA GLN A 52 -0.03 -4.14 12.82
C GLN A 52 -0.62 -2.77 13.20
N MET A 53 -1.94 -2.65 13.22
CA MET A 53 -2.63 -1.43 13.62
C MET A 53 -2.47 -1.13 15.11
N ALA A 54 -2.61 -2.14 15.98
CA ALA A 54 -2.41 -2.00 17.42
C ALA A 54 -0.97 -1.55 17.74
N THR A 55 0.02 -2.14 17.06
CA THR A 55 1.43 -1.74 17.20
C THR A 55 1.66 -0.30 16.77
N THR A 56 1.02 0.14 15.68
CA THR A 56 1.08 1.52 15.21
C THR A 56 0.52 2.49 16.24
N ILE A 57 -0.65 2.20 16.81
CA ILE A 57 -1.28 3.02 17.86
C ILE A 57 -0.38 3.09 19.09
N MET A 58 0.14 1.93 19.55
CA MET A 58 1.00 1.84 20.71
C MET A 58 2.28 2.67 20.55
N ILE A 59 3.01 2.51 19.44
CA ILE A 59 4.26 3.24 19.18
C ILE A 59 4.01 4.74 19.12
N LEU A 60 2.97 5.18 18.42
CA LEU A 60 2.65 6.61 18.28
C LEU A 60 2.19 7.23 19.61
N TYR A 61 1.40 6.51 20.40
CA TYR A 61 0.95 6.98 21.70
C TYR A 61 2.10 7.08 22.70
N VAL A 62 2.95 6.06 22.80
CA VAL A 62 4.16 6.08 23.64
C VAL A 62 5.10 7.21 23.21
N SER A 63 5.26 7.44 21.90
CA SER A 63 6.08 8.55 21.38
C SER A 63 5.52 9.93 21.73
N LYS A 64 4.19 10.06 21.82
CA LYS A 64 3.52 11.29 22.29
C LYS A 64 3.70 11.51 23.78
N LEU A 65 3.60 10.47 24.61
CA LEU A 65 3.85 10.55 26.05
C LEU A 65 5.28 11.00 26.36
N ASN A 66 6.25 10.52 25.57
CA ASN A 66 7.65 10.92 25.67
C ASN A 66 7.96 12.30 25.06
N LYS A 67 6.94 13.04 24.60
CA LYS A 67 7.06 14.37 23.93
C LYS A 67 7.97 14.39 22.70
N ILE A 68 8.24 13.24 22.09
CA ILE A 68 9.02 13.14 20.85
C ILE A 68 8.18 13.60 19.66
N ILE A 69 6.87 13.36 19.71
CA ILE A 69 5.93 13.62 18.63
C ILE A 69 4.72 14.39 19.16
N HIS A 70 4.35 15.47 18.46
CA HIS A 70 3.14 16.23 18.73
C HIS A 70 2.08 15.93 17.67
N PHE A 71 0.88 15.52 18.09
CA PHE A 71 -0.31 15.44 17.24
C PHE A 71 -1.55 15.88 18.03
N PRO A 72 -2.57 16.46 17.35
CA PRO A 72 -3.77 17.00 18.00
C PRO A 72 -4.46 15.97 18.88
N ASP A 73 -4.96 16.40 20.04
CA ASP A 73 -5.80 15.55 20.91
C ASP A 73 -7.16 15.23 20.26
N PHE A 74 -7.84 14.20 20.78
CA PHE A 74 -9.13 13.74 20.25
C PHE A 74 -10.17 14.86 20.29
N ASP A 75 -10.54 15.37 19.12
CA ASP A 75 -11.65 16.30 18.91
C ASP A 75 -12.77 15.59 18.12
N LYS A 76 -14.03 15.82 18.49
CA LYS A 76 -15.23 15.28 17.83
C LYS A 76 -15.33 15.68 16.36
N LYS A 77 -14.60 16.72 15.92
CA LYS A 77 -14.53 17.16 14.52
C LYS A 77 -13.59 16.31 13.66
N ILE A 78 -12.64 15.60 14.27
CA ILE A 78 -11.60 14.81 13.59
C ILE A 78 -12.18 13.68 12.72
N PRO A 79 -13.14 12.84 13.20
CA PRO A 79 -13.74 11.80 12.36
C PRO A 79 -14.34 12.34 11.05
N GLY A 80 -15.08 13.46 11.13
CA GLY A 80 -15.67 14.10 9.95
C GLY A 80 -14.63 14.68 9.00
N LYS A 81 -13.51 15.19 9.53
CA LYS A 81 -12.39 15.70 8.72
C LYS A 81 -11.61 14.59 8.01
N LEU A 82 -11.46 13.40 8.63
CA LEU A 82 -10.75 12.29 7.99
C LEU A 82 -11.59 11.53 6.97
N PHE A 83 -12.92 11.53 7.08
CA PHE A 83 -13.76 10.79 6.14
C PHE A 83 -13.51 11.24 4.69
N PRO A 84 -13.40 10.31 3.70
CA PRO A 84 -13.60 8.86 3.76
C PRO A 84 -12.32 8.03 4.02
N LEU A 85 -11.21 8.67 4.40
CA LEU A 85 -9.87 8.04 4.43
C LEU A 85 -9.79 6.75 5.26
N PRO A 86 -10.36 6.66 6.48
CA PRO A 86 -10.30 5.42 7.26
C PRO A 86 -10.96 4.22 6.57
N LEU A 87 -12.07 4.43 5.87
CA LEU A 87 -12.76 3.35 5.15
C LEU A 87 -11.91 2.81 4.00
N LEU A 88 -11.30 3.72 3.24
CA LEU A 88 -10.41 3.36 2.15
C LEU A 88 -9.18 2.59 2.67
N TYR A 89 -8.68 2.95 3.85
CA TYR A 89 -7.57 2.26 4.49
C TYR A 89 -7.94 0.87 4.99
N VAL A 90 -9.10 0.68 5.64
CA VAL A 90 -9.63 -0.66 5.99
C VAL A 90 -9.72 -1.53 4.74
N GLY A 91 -10.36 -1.00 3.69
CA GLY A 91 -10.55 -1.71 2.42
C GLY A 91 -9.21 -2.15 1.81
N ASN A 92 -8.25 -1.23 1.72
CA ASN A 92 -6.90 -1.52 1.22
C ASN A 92 -6.19 -2.57 2.08
N HIS A 93 -6.23 -2.44 3.40
CA HIS A 93 -5.46 -3.30 4.28
C HIS A 93 -5.97 -4.74 4.29
N ILE A 94 -7.29 -4.93 4.40
CA ILE A 94 -7.92 -6.25 4.38
C ILE A 94 -7.71 -6.92 3.02
N SER A 95 -8.04 -6.22 1.93
CA SER A 95 -7.90 -6.77 0.58
C SER A 95 -6.45 -7.12 0.22
N GLY A 96 -5.47 -6.32 0.69
CA GLY A 96 -4.05 -6.56 0.45
C GLY A 96 -3.49 -7.77 1.21
N LEU A 97 -3.86 -7.92 2.49
CA LEU A 97 -3.44 -9.08 3.30
C LEU A 97 -4.13 -10.38 2.82
N SER A 98 -5.43 -10.32 2.55
CA SER A 98 -6.19 -11.47 2.04
C SER A 98 -5.66 -11.96 0.69
N SER A 99 -5.37 -11.07 -0.25
CA SER A 99 -4.79 -11.46 -1.53
C SER A 99 -3.38 -12.05 -1.39
N THR A 100 -2.55 -11.53 -0.46
CA THR A 100 -1.22 -12.10 -0.18
C THR A 100 -1.30 -13.54 0.33
N SER A 101 -2.34 -13.88 1.09
CA SER A 101 -2.56 -15.26 1.58
C SER A 101 -3.02 -16.23 0.50
N LYS A 102 -3.79 -15.74 -0.50
CA LYS A 102 -4.47 -16.57 -1.51
C LYS A 102 -3.69 -16.69 -2.82
N LEU A 103 -2.77 -15.77 -3.09
CA LEU A 103 -2.02 -15.69 -4.34
C LEU A 103 -0.52 -15.81 -4.10
N SER A 104 0.18 -16.32 -5.11
CA SER A 104 1.64 -16.26 -5.13
C SER A 104 2.12 -14.82 -5.31
N LEU A 105 3.29 -14.50 -4.77
CA LEU A 105 3.89 -13.17 -4.88
C LEU A 105 4.04 -12.67 -6.35
N PRO A 106 4.40 -13.52 -7.33
CA PRO A 106 4.43 -13.14 -8.74
C PRO A 106 3.03 -12.78 -9.28
N MET A 107 2.00 -13.60 -9.00
CA MET A 107 0.63 -13.34 -9.44
C MET A 107 0.04 -12.10 -8.78
N PHE A 108 0.23 -11.95 -7.46
CA PHE A 108 -0.15 -10.75 -6.72
C PHE A 108 0.45 -9.49 -7.34
N THR A 109 1.71 -9.55 -7.77
CA THR A 109 2.39 -8.42 -8.43
C THR A 109 1.79 -8.09 -9.80
N VAL A 110 1.52 -9.10 -10.62
CA VAL A 110 0.98 -8.93 -11.98
C VAL A 110 -0.43 -8.37 -11.94
N LEU A 111 -1.25 -8.87 -11.02
CA LEU A 111 -2.66 -8.49 -10.89
C LEU A 111 -2.86 -7.04 -10.43
N ARG A 112 -1.82 -6.37 -9.91
CA ARG A 112 -1.86 -4.93 -9.55
C ARG A 112 -1.97 -3.96 -10.73
N LYS A 113 -2.21 -4.48 -11.93
CA LYS A 113 -2.53 -3.71 -13.12
C LYS A 113 -3.98 -3.95 -13.49
N PHE A 114 -4.82 -2.93 -13.41
CA PHE A 114 -6.26 -2.98 -13.69
C PHE A 114 -6.68 -3.80 -14.91
N THR A 115 -5.87 -3.83 -15.97
CA THR A 115 -6.16 -4.59 -17.19
C THR A 115 -6.06 -6.11 -17.00
N ILE A 116 -5.15 -6.59 -16.14
CA ILE A 116 -4.77 -8.00 -16.09
C ILE A 116 -5.79 -8.88 -15.34
N PRO A 117 -6.35 -8.49 -14.18
CA PRO A 117 -7.46 -9.22 -13.57
C PRO A 117 -8.66 -9.32 -14.51
N LEU A 118 -8.92 -8.26 -15.28
CA LEU A 118 -10.04 -8.20 -16.23
C LEU A 118 -9.80 -9.16 -17.41
N THR A 119 -8.58 -9.20 -17.96
CA THR A 119 -8.19 -10.14 -19.02
C THR A 119 -8.20 -11.58 -18.53
N LEU A 120 -7.66 -11.87 -17.34
CA LEU A 120 -7.65 -13.24 -16.78
C LEU A 120 -9.05 -13.75 -16.45
N LEU A 121 -9.95 -12.88 -15.97
CA LEU A 121 -11.35 -13.22 -15.78
C LEU A 121 -12.01 -13.56 -17.12
N LEU A 122 -11.74 -12.76 -18.16
CA LEU A 122 -12.27 -12.98 -19.50
C LEU A 122 -11.71 -14.28 -20.11
N GLU A 123 -10.41 -14.54 -19.95
CA GLU A 123 -9.75 -15.77 -20.39
C GLU A 123 -10.29 -16.99 -19.64
N ALA A 124 -10.53 -16.91 -18.34
CA ALA A 124 -11.14 -18.01 -17.59
C ALA A 124 -12.56 -18.32 -18.07
N ILE A 125 -13.35 -17.30 -18.39
CA ILE A 125 -14.73 -17.46 -18.92
C ILE A 125 -14.71 -18.01 -20.35
N ILE A 126 -13.74 -17.60 -21.18
CA ILE A 126 -13.68 -17.93 -22.62
C ILE A 126 -12.92 -19.24 -22.89
N LEU A 127 -11.76 -19.46 -22.27
CA LEU A 127 -10.84 -20.58 -22.52
C LEU A 127 -10.90 -21.68 -21.46
N GLY A 128 -11.58 -21.47 -20.33
CA GLY A 128 -11.84 -22.49 -19.31
C GLY A 128 -10.60 -23.10 -18.62
N SER A 129 -9.40 -22.55 -18.85
CA SER A 129 -8.15 -23.10 -18.32
C SER A 129 -7.15 -21.99 -17.96
N ASP A 130 -6.92 -21.85 -16.65
CA ASP A 130 -5.78 -21.10 -16.11
C ASP A 130 -5.15 -21.95 -14.99
N LEU A 131 -3.83 -22.15 -15.04
CA LEU A 131 -3.11 -23.15 -14.23
C LEU A 131 -3.13 -22.87 -12.71
N ALA A 132 -3.54 -21.67 -12.29
CA ALA A 132 -3.55 -21.23 -10.89
C ALA A 132 -4.74 -20.31 -10.54
N PHE A 133 -5.92 -20.55 -11.13
CA PHE A 133 -7.08 -19.67 -10.97
C PHE A 133 -7.60 -19.64 -9.52
N ASN A 134 -7.54 -18.47 -8.88
CA ASN A 134 -8.21 -18.19 -7.60
C ASN A 134 -9.03 -16.90 -7.71
N LEU A 135 -10.29 -17.03 -8.10
CA LEU A 135 -11.22 -15.91 -8.31
C LEU A 135 -11.30 -14.97 -7.09
N GLU A 136 -11.34 -15.54 -5.89
CA GLU A 136 -11.44 -14.76 -4.66
C GLU A 136 -10.17 -13.93 -4.42
N GLY A 137 -8.99 -14.53 -4.61
CA GLY A 137 -7.72 -13.82 -4.57
C GLY A 137 -7.65 -12.69 -5.60
N TYR A 138 -8.15 -12.93 -6.82
CA TYR A 138 -8.14 -11.95 -7.90
C TYR A 138 -9.06 -10.75 -7.60
N ILE A 139 -10.27 -11.00 -7.09
CA ILE A 139 -11.20 -9.96 -6.63
C ILE A 139 -10.55 -9.12 -5.53
N PHE A 140 -9.85 -9.76 -4.57
CA PHE A 140 -9.17 -9.03 -3.52
C PHE A 140 -8.04 -8.14 -4.05
N VAL A 141 -7.25 -8.57 -5.03
CA VAL A 141 -6.24 -7.68 -5.64
C VAL A 141 -6.89 -6.51 -6.36
N PHE A 142 -7.97 -6.76 -7.11
CA PHE A 142 -8.69 -5.69 -7.81
C PHE A 142 -9.24 -4.63 -6.83
N LEU A 143 -9.89 -5.07 -5.75
CA LEU A 143 -10.35 -4.17 -4.69
C LEU A 143 -9.17 -3.45 -4.02
N ASN A 144 -8.06 -4.15 -3.79
CA ASN A 144 -6.84 -3.56 -3.21
C ASN A 144 -6.32 -2.41 -4.06
N ASP A 145 -6.32 -2.52 -5.39
CA ASP A 145 -5.84 -1.48 -6.27
C ASP A 145 -6.72 -0.23 -6.24
N ILE A 146 -8.06 -0.41 -6.26
CA ILE A 146 -9.01 0.69 -6.12
C ILE A 146 -8.77 1.44 -4.81
N PHE A 147 -8.71 0.70 -3.70
CA PHE A 147 -8.51 1.31 -2.39
C PHE A 147 -7.12 1.92 -2.24
N THR A 148 -6.07 1.32 -2.81
CA THR A 148 -4.71 1.88 -2.81
C THR A 148 -4.65 3.20 -3.56
N ALA A 149 -5.25 3.27 -4.75
CA ALA A 149 -5.31 4.48 -5.56
C ALA A 149 -6.08 5.60 -4.82
N ALA A 150 -7.26 5.27 -4.29
CA ALA A 150 -8.07 6.21 -3.53
C ALA A 150 -7.33 6.69 -2.26
N ASN A 151 -6.74 5.78 -1.49
CA ASN A 151 -5.95 6.13 -0.30
C ASN A 151 -4.81 7.09 -0.62
N GLY A 152 -4.08 6.86 -1.71
CA GLY A 152 -2.97 7.73 -2.11
C GLY A 152 -3.41 9.17 -2.37
N VAL A 153 -4.53 9.36 -3.06
CA VAL A 153 -5.08 10.69 -3.38
C VAL A 153 -5.63 11.38 -2.13
N TYR A 154 -6.50 10.70 -1.38
CA TYR A 154 -7.12 11.29 -0.19
C TYR A 154 -6.12 11.53 0.95
N THR A 155 -5.10 10.67 1.12
CA THR A 155 -4.02 10.90 2.10
C THR A 155 -3.28 12.21 1.79
N LYS A 156 -2.96 12.47 0.52
CA LYS A 156 -2.29 13.71 0.12
C LYS A 156 -3.17 14.93 0.33
N GLN A 157 -4.45 14.84 0.01
CA GLN A 157 -5.40 15.94 0.23
C GLN A 157 -5.57 16.29 1.71
N LYS A 158 -5.55 15.28 2.60
CA LYS A 158 -5.78 15.44 4.05
C LYS A 158 -4.50 15.65 4.88
N MET A 159 -3.34 15.69 4.24
CA MET A 159 -2.03 15.95 4.87
C MET A 159 -1.72 17.45 5.05
N ASP A 160 -2.74 18.30 5.15
CA ASP A 160 -2.55 19.73 5.44
C ASP A 160 -1.84 19.89 6.82
N PRO A 161 -0.68 20.56 6.88
CA PRO A 161 0.04 20.83 8.13
C PRO A 161 -0.79 21.60 9.16
N LYS A 162 -1.79 22.38 8.71
CA LYS A 162 -2.62 23.22 9.58
C LYS A 162 -3.77 22.45 10.26
N GLU A 163 -4.03 21.20 9.87
CA GLU A 163 -5.13 20.40 10.45
C GLU A 163 -4.65 19.24 11.33
N LEU A 164 -4.15 18.15 10.72
CA LEU A 164 -3.81 16.91 11.44
C LEU A 164 -2.30 16.61 11.49
N GLY A 165 -1.54 17.11 10.52
CA GLY A 165 -0.14 16.77 10.32
C GLY A 165 0.10 15.27 10.04
N LYS A 166 1.35 14.91 9.72
CA LYS A 166 1.73 13.52 9.37
C LYS A 166 1.32 12.49 10.44
N TYR A 167 1.62 12.77 11.70
CA TYR A 167 1.43 11.82 12.80
C TYR A 167 -0.04 11.70 13.21
N GLY A 168 -0.82 12.79 13.12
CA GLY A 168 -2.26 12.75 13.36
C GLY A 168 -2.97 11.89 12.33
N VAL A 169 -2.66 12.07 11.04
CA VAL A 169 -3.23 11.23 9.97
C VAL A 169 -2.92 9.75 10.23
N LEU A 170 -1.70 9.40 10.64
CA LEU A 170 -1.37 8.01 10.95
C LEU A 170 -2.16 7.45 12.14
N PHE A 171 -2.15 8.17 13.26
CA PHE A 171 -2.74 7.70 14.51
C PHE A 171 -4.26 7.53 14.39
N TYR A 172 -4.96 8.57 13.93
CA TYR A 172 -6.42 8.55 13.82
C TYR A 172 -6.90 7.53 12.81
N ASN A 173 -6.18 7.36 11.70
CA ASN A 173 -6.51 6.34 10.72
C ASN A 173 -6.41 4.92 11.32
N ALA A 174 -5.34 4.61 12.06
CA ALA A 174 -5.23 3.32 12.75
C ALA A 174 -6.33 3.11 13.80
N CYS A 175 -6.67 4.14 14.59
CA CYS A 175 -7.75 4.08 15.57
C CYS A 175 -9.14 3.86 14.93
N PHE A 176 -9.42 4.49 13.79
CA PHE A 176 -10.70 4.29 13.09
C PHE A 176 -10.78 2.95 12.37
N MET A 177 -9.64 2.41 11.90
CA MET A 177 -9.60 1.10 11.27
C MET A 177 -9.79 -0.05 12.26
N ILE A 178 -9.19 0.03 13.46
CA ILE A 178 -9.13 -1.14 14.36
C ILE A 178 -10.52 -1.62 14.79
N ILE A 179 -11.46 -0.70 15.02
CA ILE A 179 -12.83 -1.02 15.47
C ILE A 179 -13.58 -1.87 14.44
N PRO A 180 -13.81 -1.42 13.19
CA PRO A 180 -14.51 -2.22 12.19
C PRO A 180 -13.75 -3.51 11.86
N THR A 181 -12.42 -3.51 11.86
CA THR A 181 -11.64 -4.73 11.56
C THR A 181 -11.77 -5.78 12.67
N VAL A 182 -11.80 -5.37 13.93
CA VAL A 182 -12.08 -6.28 15.06
C VAL A 182 -13.51 -6.85 14.97
N ILE A 183 -14.50 -6.00 14.67
CA ILE A 183 -15.89 -6.46 14.50
C ILE A 183 -15.97 -7.50 13.38
N ILE A 184 -15.36 -7.23 12.22
CA ILE A 184 -15.31 -8.18 11.11
C ILE A 184 -14.63 -9.47 11.56
N SER A 185 -13.45 -9.40 12.18
CA SER A 185 -12.68 -10.56 12.62
C SER A 185 -13.42 -11.47 13.60
N VAL A 186 -14.20 -10.89 14.52
CA VAL A 186 -15.05 -11.66 15.44
C VAL A 186 -16.25 -12.25 14.70
N SER A 187 -16.89 -11.48 13.80
CA SER A 187 -18.07 -11.93 13.05
C SER A 187 -17.77 -13.04 12.03
N THR A 188 -16.58 -13.04 11.42
CA THR A 188 -16.17 -14.07 10.45
C THR A 188 -15.57 -15.32 11.12
N GLY A 189 -15.36 -15.29 12.44
CA GLY A 189 -14.71 -16.38 13.19
C GLY A 189 -13.18 -16.43 13.01
N ASP A 190 -12.61 -15.47 12.28
CA ASP A 190 -11.16 -15.32 12.06
C ASP A 190 -10.39 -15.18 13.36
N PHE A 191 -10.96 -14.45 14.32
CA PHE A 191 -10.36 -14.26 15.63
C PHE A 191 -10.20 -15.58 16.37
N GLN A 192 -11.24 -16.43 16.34
CA GLN A 192 -11.22 -17.73 16.99
C GLN A 192 -10.17 -18.65 16.35
N GLN A 193 -10.14 -18.72 15.02
CA GLN A 193 -9.13 -19.50 14.29
C GLN A 193 -7.70 -19.04 14.61
N ALA A 194 -7.49 -17.72 14.75
CA ALA A 194 -6.20 -17.20 15.16
C ALA A 194 -5.83 -17.61 16.58
N THR A 195 -6.75 -17.60 17.54
CA THR A 195 -6.45 -18.01 18.93
C THR A 195 -6.13 -19.49 19.08
N GLU A 196 -6.73 -20.34 18.25
CA GLU A 196 -6.52 -21.80 18.26
C GLU A 196 -5.28 -22.23 17.48
N PHE A 197 -4.53 -21.28 16.89
CA PHE A 197 -3.37 -21.58 16.06
C PHE A 197 -2.24 -22.26 16.84
N SER A 198 -1.79 -23.40 16.33
CA SER A 198 -0.87 -24.31 17.03
C SER A 198 0.54 -23.73 17.23
N HIS A 199 0.99 -22.80 16.39
CA HIS A 199 2.35 -22.28 16.42
C HIS A 199 2.58 -21.07 17.36
N TRP A 200 1.60 -20.69 18.19
CA TRP A 200 1.79 -19.62 19.18
C TRP A 200 2.92 -19.88 20.19
N LYS A 201 3.36 -21.12 20.36
CA LYS A 201 4.51 -21.48 21.22
C LYS A 201 5.85 -21.47 20.47
N ASN A 202 5.84 -21.37 19.15
CA ASN A 202 7.05 -21.35 18.34
C ASN A 202 7.69 -19.95 18.39
N VAL A 203 8.89 -19.86 18.97
CA VAL A 203 9.61 -18.59 19.15
C VAL A 203 9.88 -17.89 17.82
N LEU A 204 10.23 -18.62 16.76
CA LEU A 204 10.47 -18.04 15.43
C LEU A 204 9.19 -17.46 14.83
N PHE A 205 8.06 -18.13 15.01
CA PHE A 205 6.76 -17.61 14.57
C PHE A 205 6.43 -16.30 15.31
N ILE A 206 6.59 -16.27 16.64
CA ILE A 206 6.32 -15.07 17.44
C ILE A 206 7.22 -13.91 16.99
N ILE A 207 8.53 -14.16 16.79
CA ILE A 207 9.46 -13.13 16.31
C ILE A 207 9.03 -12.61 14.94
N GLN A 208 8.65 -13.49 14.00
CA GLN A 208 8.18 -13.05 12.68
C GLN A 208 6.85 -12.32 12.74
N PHE A 209 5.93 -12.73 13.62
CA PHE A 209 4.64 -12.06 13.82
C PHE A 209 4.84 -10.64 14.38
N LEU A 210 5.68 -10.49 15.41
CA LEU A 210 6.04 -9.18 15.96
C LEU A 210 6.81 -8.32 14.96
N LEU A 211 7.71 -8.93 14.18
CA LEU A 211 8.43 -8.24 13.10
C LEU A 211 7.46 -7.75 12.02
N SER A 212 6.47 -8.54 11.62
CA SER A 212 5.41 -8.11 10.71
C SER A 212 4.62 -6.93 11.28
N CYS A 213 4.27 -6.98 12.57
CA CYS A 213 3.58 -5.88 13.25
C CYS A 213 4.39 -4.58 13.21
N LEU A 214 5.70 -4.66 13.50
CA LEU A 214 6.62 -3.53 13.42
C LEU A 214 6.80 -3.02 11.98
N LEU A 215 6.98 -3.93 11.01
CA LEU A 215 7.10 -3.59 9.60
C LEU A 215 5.81 -2.96 9.05
N GLY A 216 4.64 -3.33 9.57
CA GLY A 216 3.35 -2.68 9.27
C GLY A 216 3.36 -1.20 9.63
N PHE A 217 3.81 -0.88 10.86
CA PHE A 217 4.02 0.50 11.28
C PHE A 217 5.05 1.23 10.39
N LEU A 218 6.21 0.61 10.15
CA LEU A 218 7.28 1.21 9.34
C LEU A 218 6.84 1.44 7.89
N LEU A 219 6.05 0.55 7.31
CA LEU A 219 5.45 0.71 5.99
C LEU A 219 4.52 1.93 5.97
N MET A 220 3.61 2.01 6.93
CA MET A 220 2.64 3.10 7.00
C MET A 220 3.35 4.45 7.17
N TYR A 221 4.34 4.51 8.06
CA TYR A 221 5.17 5.70 8.27
C TYR A 221 5.98 6.07 7.03
N SER A 222 6.70 5.12 6.42
CA SER A 222 7.52 5.36 5.23
C SER A 222 6.68 5.77 4.01
N THR A 223 5.46 5.25 3.86
CA THR A 223 4.52 5.63 2.79
C THR A 223 4.12 7.11 2.90
N VAL A 224 3.76 7.55 4.10
CA VAL A 224 3.41 8.95 4.38
C VAL A 224 4.63 9.85 4.25
N LEU A 225 5.79 9.43 4.74
CA LEU A 225 7.05 10.17 4.64
C LEU A 225 7.50 10.35 3.19
N CYS A 226 7.44 9.28 2.39
CA CYS A 226 7.74 9.33 0.96
C CYS A 226 6.72 10.22 0.23
N SER A 227 5.44 10.14 0.58
CA SER A 227 4.39 11.00 -0.01
C SER A 227 4.52 12.47 0.36
N TYR A 228 5.11 12.77 1.52
CA TYR A 228 5.41 14.12 1.99
C TYR A 228 6.58 14.75 1.22
N TYR A 229 7.69 14.03 1.09
CA TYR A 229 8.90 14.56 0.43
C TYR A 229 8.92 14.36 -1.09
N ASN A 230 8.14 13.41 -1.62
CA ASN A 230 8.14 13.06 -3.04
C ASN A 230 6.77 13.22 -3.72
N SER A 231 6.81 13.34 -5.05
CA SER A 231 5.60 13.33 -5.87
C SER A 231 4.93 11.95 -5.81
N ALA A 232 3.62 11.90 -6.08
CA ALA A 232 2.88 10.63 -6.11
C ALA A 232 3.50 9.66 -7.14
N LEU A 233 4.07 10.23 -8.20
CA LEU A 233 4.73 9.51 -9.28
C LEU A 233 6.03 8.81 -8.84
N THR A 234 6.86 9.46 -8.01
CA THR A 234 8.06 8.81 -7.45
C THR A 234 7.67 7.62 -6.57
N THR A 235 6.64 7.77 -5.72
CA THR A 235 6.12 6.66 -4.91
C THR A 235 5.62 5.50 -5.78
N ALA A 236 4.97 5.81 -6.92
CA ALA A 236 4.52 4.81 -7.88
C ALA A 236 5.70 4.08 -8.56
N VAL A 237 6.75 4.79 -8.97
CA VAL A 237 7.97 4.19 -9.57
C VAL A 237 8.66 3.26 -8.58
N VAL A 238 8.88 3.69 -7.34
CA VAL A 238 9.47 2.83 -6.29
C VAL A 238 8.59 1.60 -6.04
N GLY A 239 7.27 1.80 -6.01
CA GLY A 239 6.31 0.70 -5.91
C GLY A 239 6.43 -0.31 -7.05
N ALA A 240 6.60 0.17 -8.29
CA ALA A 240 6.80 -0.67 -9.47
C ALA A 240 8.11 -1.47 -9.40
N ILE A 241 9.22 -0.84 -9.00
CA ILE A 241 10.51 -1.53 -8.80
C ILE A 241 10.37 -2.63 -7.74
N LYS A 242 9.81 -2.30 -6.58
CA LYS A 242 9.57 -3.25 -5.49
C LYS A 242 8.70 -4.42 -5.95
N ASN A 243 7.65 -4.14 -6.71
CA ASN A 243 6.77 -5.16 -7.28
C ASN A 243 7.58 -6.16 -8.14
N VAL A 244 8.44 -5.67 -9.05
CA VAL A 244 9.33 -6.54 -9.84
C VAL A 244 10.23 -7.40 -8.94
N SER A 245 10.84 -6.81 -7.91
CA SER A 245 11.67 -7.54 -6.96
C SER A 245 10.90 -8.64 -6.22
N VAL A 246 9.69 -8.33 -5.75
CA VAL A 246 8.81 -9.28 -5.07
C VAL A 246 8.41 -10.43 -5.99
N ALA A 247 8.13 -10.17 -7.26
CA ALA A 247 7.78 -11.21 -8.21
C ALA A 247 8.93 -12.20 -8.41
N TYR A 248 10.15 -11.73 -8.72
CA TYR A 248 11.28 -12.62 -8.92
C TYR A 248 11.68 -13.39 -7.67
N ILE A 249 11.71 -12.73 -6.52
CA ILE A 249 12.02 -13.41 -5.25
C ILE A 249 10.93 -14.41 -4.89
N GLY A 250 9.66 -14.08 -5.17
CA GLY A 250 8.55 -15.03 -5.06
C GLY A 250 8.72 -16.28 -5.92
N MET A 251 9.19 -16.13 -7.16
CA MET A 251 9.47 -17.28 -8.03
C MET A 251 10.63 -18.14 -7.51
N LEU A 252 11.67 -17.51 -6.95
CA LEU A 252 12.88 -18.21 -6.52
C LEU A 252 12.77 -18.83 -5.12
N VAL A 253 12.02 -18.20 -4.21
CA VAL A 253 12.01 -18.53 -2.78
C VAL A 253 10.62 -18.95 -2.29
N GLY A 254 9.55 -18.51 -2.95
CA GLY A 254 8.17 -18.72 -2.48
C GLY A 254 7.68 -20.17 -2.55
N GLY A 255 8.24 -20.98 -3.45
CA GLY A 255 7.86 -22.39 -3.64
C GLY A 255 6.41 -22.60 -4.12
N ASP A 256 5.63 -21.53 -4.26
CA ASP A 256 4.21 -21.49 -4.59
C ASP A 256 3.94 -21.05 -6.03
N TYR A 257 4.99 -20.80 -6.81
CA TYR A 257 4.90 -20.46 -8.22
C TYR A 257 5.06 -21.69 -9.11
N ILE A 258 4.00 -22.01 -9.88
CA ILE A 258 4.05 -23.06 -10.90
C ILE A 258 4.56 -22.44 -12.19
N PHE A 259 5.76 -22.87 -12.61
CA PHE A 259 6.37 -22.35 -13.83
C PHE A 259 5.64 -22.84 -15.08
N SER A 260 5.21 -21.89 -15.90
CA SER A 260 4.77 -22.09 -17.28
C SER A 260 5.44 -21.04 -18.16
N LEU A 261 5.92 -21.43 -19.34
CA LEU A 261 6.63 -20.53 -20.24
C LEU A 261 5.78 -19.31 -20.61
N LEU A 262 4.47 -19.53 -20.84
CA LEU A 262 3.54 -18.47 -21.21
C LEU A 262 3.30 -17.50 -20.06
N ASN A 263 3.13 -18.01 -18.83
CA ASN A 263 3.01 -17.20 -17.61
C ASN A 263 4.29 -16.38 -17.36
N PHE A 264 5.46 -17.00 -17.52
CA PHE A 264 6.75 -16.33 -17.33
C PHE A 264 6.97 -15.20 -18.34
N ILE A 265 6.66 -15.43 -19.62
CA ILE A 265 6.77 -14.40 -20.67
C ILE A 265 5.76 -13.26 -20.40
N GLY A 266 4.50 -13.59 -20.09
CA GLY A 266 3.47 -12.60 -19.79
C GLY A 266 3.84 -11.72 -18.59
N LEU A 267 4.38 -12.33 -17.54
CA LEU A 267 4.85 -11.62 -16.35
C LEU A 267 6.02 -10.67 -16.68
N ASN A 268 6.97 -11.09 -17.51
CA ASN A 268 8.07 -10.25 -17.98
C ASN A 268 7.62 -9.04 -18.80
N ILE A 269 6.72 -9.26 -19.77
CA ILE A 269 6.13 -8.19 -20.59
C ILE A 269 5.40 -7.19 -19.69
N CYS A 270 4.62 -7.68 -18.74
CA CYS A 270 3.91 -6.85 -17.78
C CYS A 270 4.89 -5.99 -16.96
N MET A 271 5.91 -6.58 -16.34
CA MET A 271 6.88 -5.84 -15.54
C MET A 271 7.62 -4.77 -16.35
N ALA A 272 8.09 -5.13 -17.55
CA ALA A 272 8.79 -4.21 -18.45
C ALA A 272 7.91 -3.02 -18.87
N GLY A 273 6.67 -3.29 -19.31
CA GLY A 273 5.73 -2.25 -19.70
C GLY A 273 5.33 -1.32 -18.54
N GLY A 274 5.20 -1.87 -17.33
CA GLY A 274 4.87 -1.10 -16.13
C GLY A 274 5.98 -0.14 -15.74
N LEU A 275 7.21 -0.64 -15.65
CA LEU A 275 8.39 0.19 -15.40
C LEU A 275 8.56 1.25 -16.49
N ARG A 276 8.47 0.87 -17.77
CA ARG A 276 8.64 1.80 -18.89
C ARG A 276 7.61 2.93 -18.85
N TYR A 277 6.34 2.62 -18.62
CA TYR A 277 5.29 3.63 -18.47
C TYR A 277 5.61 4.59 -17.30
N SER A 278 5.92 4.06 -16.11
CA SER A 278 6.23 4.88 -14.94
C SER A 278 7.45 5.79 -15.16
N PHE A 279 8.50 5.30 -15.84
CA PHE A 279 9.66 6.11 -16.19
C PHE A 279 9.36 7.18 -17.23
N LEU A 280 8.57 6.86 -18.27
CA LEU A 280 8.19 7.84 -19.29
C LEU A 280 7.31 8.95 -18.71
N THR A 281 6.34 8.60 -17.86
CA THR A 281 5.50 9.58 -17.16
C THR A 281 6.33 10.43 -16.19
N LEU A 282 7.31 9.86 -15.49
CA LEU A 282 8.21 10.64 -14.63
C LEU A 282 9.03 11.64 -15.46
N ASN A 283 9.58 11.20 -16.58
CA ASN A 283 10.36 12.05 -17.46
C ASN A 283 9.52 13.12 -18.15
N SER A 284 8.25 12.86 -18.48
CA SER A 284 7.38 13.87 -19.09
C SER A 284 7.00 14.99 -18.12
N GLN A 285 6.82 14.68 -16.83
CA GLN A 285 6.55 15.68 -15.78
C GLN A 285 7.80 16.46 -15.34
N LEU A 286 9.00 15.94 -15.59
CA LEU A 286 10.27 16.62 -15.33
C LEU A 286 10.68 17.58 -16.44
N LYS A 287 10.12 17.45 -17.66
CA LYS A 287 10.30 18.43 -18.72
C LYS A 287 9.55 19.72 -18.35
N PRO A 288 10.17 20.91 -18.44
CA PRO A 288 9.45 22.17 -18.23
C PRO A 288 8.26 22.25 -19.19
N LYS A 289 7.08 22.64 -18.68
CA LYS A 289 6.00 23.12 -19.54
C LYS A 289 6.57 24.27 -20.37
N GLN A 290 6.64 24.11 -21.69
CA GLN A 290 6.83 25.28 -22.56
C GLN A 290 5.68 26.26 -22.25
N PRO A 291 5.95 27.58 -22.16
CA PRO A 291 4.88 28.56 -22.10
C PRO A 291 3.95 28.27 -23.29
N MET A 292 2.65 28.12 -23.05
CA MET A 292 1.71 28.19 -24.17
C MET A 292 1.81 29.61 -24.69
N ASP A 293 2.23 29.75 -25.95
CA ASP A 293 2.17 31.03 -26.64
C ASP A 293 0.73 31.52 -26.61
N GLU A 294 0.52 32.61 -25.87
CA GLU A 294 -0.74 33.32 -25.75
C GLU A 294 -0.91 34.17 -27.03
N GLU A 295 -0.99 33.52 -28.20
CA GLU A 295 -1.16 34.21 -29.47
C GLU A 295 -2.05 33.40 -30.42
N SER A 296 -3.36 33.69 -30.34
CA SER A 296 -4.33 33.75 -31.45
C SER A 296 -5.75 33.52 -30.94
N ILE A 297 -6.32 34.54 -30.27
CA ILE A 297 -7.78 34.72 -30.30
C ILE A 297 -8.07 35.36 -31.66
N PRO A 298 -8.81 34.72 -32.58
CA PRO A 298 -9.23 35.39 -33.81
C PRO A 298 -10.27 36.44 -33.42
N LEU A 299 -9.87 37.72 -33.47
CA LEU A 299 -10.77 38.85 -33.55
C LEU A 299 -11.39 38.85 -34.95
N ASP A 300 -12.49 38.13 -35.14
CA ASP A 300 -13.46 38.45 -36.19
C ASP A 300 -14.81 37.76 -35.96
N MET A 301 -15.74 38.50 -35.36
CA MET A 301 -17.15 38.57 -35.79
C MET A 301 -17.90 39.59 -34.92
N LYS A 302 -17.71 40.86 -35.26
CA LYS A 302 -18.73 41.90 -35.07
C LYS A 302 -18.60 42.89 -36.22
N SER A 303 -19.27 42.56 -37.31
CA SER A 303 -19.93 43.53 -38.18
C SER A 303 -21.13 42.87 -38.84
#